data_AF-A0A839BYT6-F1
#
_entry.id   AF-A0A839BYT6-F1
#
_cell.length_a   1.000
_cell.length_b   1.000
_cell.length_c   1.000
_cell.angle_alpha   90.00
_cell.angle_beta   90.00
_cell.angle_gamma   90.00
#
_symmetry.space_group_name_H-M   'P 1'
#
loop_
_entity.id
_entity.type
_entity.pdbx_description
1 polymer ?
#
loop_
_entity_poly.entity_id
_entity_poly.type
_entity_poly.pdbx_seq_one_letter_code
_entity_poly.pdbx_strand_id
1 'polypeptide(L)' 'MPDIYQITLTTQTGESFTGKMSRRQPELVNGFVPLATETGEWLYFTPGDVKRVQFTPVPADQPEQPAEQATE' A
#
# COMPACT_ATOMS: atom_id res chain seq x y z
N MET A 1 -0.82 -4.02 -18.92
CA MET A 1 -0.29 -3.23 -17.79
C MET A 1 -0.74 -3.93 -16.51
N PRO A 2 0.06 -3.92 -15.43
CA PRO A 2 -0.33 -4.57 -14.19
C PRO A 2 -1.60 -3.92 -13.64
N ASP A 3 -2.57 -4.75 -13.26
CA ASP A 3 -3.84 -4.30 -12.68
C ASP A 3 -3.74 -4.03 -11.18
N ILE A 4 -2.73 -4.58 -10.53
CA ILE A 4 -2.48 -4.47 -9.09
C ILE A 4 -1.05 -3.96 -8.85
N TYR A 5 -0.92 -3.05 -7.88
CA TYR A 5 0.35 -2.56 -7.37
C TYR A 5 0.44 -2.86 -5.88
N GLN A 6 1.62 -3.31 -5.45
CA GLN A 6 2.02 -3.24 -4.06
C GLN A 6 2.53 -1.82 -3.80
N ILE A 7 1.83 -1.12 -2.92
CA ILE A 7 2.16 0.24 -2.51
C ILE A 7 2.90 0.16 -1.18
N THR A 8 4.08 0.77 -1.12
CA THR A 8 4.86 0.93 0.11
C THR A 8 4.95 2.40 0.46
N LEU A 9 4.40 2.76 1.60
CA LEU A 9 4.44 4.12 2.15
C LEU A 9 5.46 4.16 3.27
N THR A 10 6.40 5.10 3.21
CA THR A 10 7.38 5.35 4.27
C THR A 10 7.12 6.73 4.87
N THR A 11 6.97 6.82 6.19
CA THR A 11 6.75 8.07 6.91
C THR A 11 8.06 8.84 7.09
N GLN A 12 7.97 10.09 7.54
CA GLN A 12 9.14 10.90 7.93
C GLN A 12 9.92 10.27 9.11
N THR A 13 9.23 9.57 10.01
CA THR A 13 9.84 8.84 11.14
C THR A 13 10.58 7.57 10.71
N GLY A 14 10.36 7.11 9.47
CA GLY A 14 10.97 5.90 8.91
C GLY A 14 10.11 4.65 9.01
N GLU A 15 8.91 4.74 9.60
CA GLU A 15 7.94 3.65 9.63
C GLU A 15 7.45 3.35 8.21
N SER A 16 7.16 2.08 7.93
CA SER A 16 6.72 1.65 6.60
C SER A 16 5.44 0.83 6.66
N PHE A 17 4.51 1.17 5.77
CA PHE A 17 3.21 0.51 5.62
C PHE A 17 3.08 -0.03 4.20
N THR A 18 2.39 -1.17 4.05
CA THR A 18 2.21 -1.81 2.75
C THR A 18 0.76 -2.17 2.48
N GLY A 19 0.39 -2.17 1.21
CA GLY A 19 -0.95 -2.47 0.73
C GLY A 19 -0.95 -2.92 -0.72
N LYS A 20 -1.96 -3.69 -1.14
CA LYS A 20 -2.16 -4.09 -2.54
C LYS A 20 -3.43 -3.42 -3.07
N MET A 21 -3.29 -2.65 -4.15
CA MET A 21 -4.38 -1.82 -4.66
C MET A 21 -4.36 -1.78 -6.18
N SER A 22 -5.52 -1.58 -6.81
CA SER A 22 -5.64 -1.36 -8.26
C SER A 22 -5.32 0.08 -8.70
N ARG A 23 -4.76 0.89 -7.80
CA ARG A 23 -4.29 2.25 -8.12
C ARG A 23 -2.99 2.20 -8.89
N ARG A 24 -3.00 2.85 -10.05
CA ARG A 24 -1.86 2.92 -10.98
C ARG A 24 -1.05 4.21 -10.85
N GLN A 25 -1.54 5.17 -10.07
CA GLN A 25 -0.90 6.48 -9.88
C GLN A 25 -1.08 6.99 -8.44
N PRO A 26 -0.17 7.86 -7.95
CA PRO A 26 -0.34 8.56 -6.68
C PRO A 26 -1.51 9.54 -6.76
N GLU A 27 -2.39 9.54 -5.76
CA GLU A 27 -3.45 10.55 -5.65
C GLU A 27 -3.75 10.85 -4.17
N LEU A 28 -4.34 12.02 -3.94
CA LEU A 28 -4.81 12.44 -2.62
C LEU A 28 -6.34 12.28 -2.53
N VAL A 29 -6.83 11.88 -1.37
CA VAL A 29 -8.26 11.82 -1.04
C VAL A 29 -8.52 12.79 0.10
N ASN A 30 -9.30 13.84 -0.16
CA ASN A 30 -9.52 14.95 0.79
C ASN A 30 -8.20 15.54 1.35
N GLY A 31 -7.14 15.56 0.53
CA GLY A 31 -5.82 16.06 0.93
C GLY A 31 -4.92 15.05 1.65
N PHE A 32 -5.39 13.82 1.91
CA PHE A 32 -4.61 12.76 2.55
C PHE A 32 -4.09 11.75 1.53
N VAL A 33 -2.97 11.09 1.85
CA VAL A 33 -2.45 9.95 1.10
C VAL A 33 -3.12 8.68 1.63
N PRO A 34 -3.97 7.99 0.84
CA PRO A 34 -4.66 6.79 1.30
C PRO A 34 -3.83 5.53 1.02
N LEU A 35 -3.90 4.56 1.94
CA LEU A 35 -3.34 3.23 1.76
C LEU A 35 -4.32 2.20 2.33
N ALA A 36 -4.77 1.25 1.50
CA ALA A 36 -5.52 0.09 1.98
C ALA A 36 -4.53 -1.04 2.33
N THR A 37 -4.58 -1.54 3.56
CA THR A 37 -3.74 -2.66 4.00
C THR A 37 -4.25 -3.98 3.43
N GLU A 38 -3.48 -5.06 3.60
CA GLU A 38 -3.92 -6.40 3.17
C GLU A 38 -5.17 -6.91 3.89
N THR A 39 -5.49 -6.37 5.08
CA THR A 39 -6.72 -6.69 5.82
C THR A 39 -7.94 -5.91 5.31
N GLY A 40 -7.76 -4.99 4.36
CA GLY A 40 -8.82 -4.13 3.84
C GLY A 40 -9.07 -2.87 4.67
N GLU A 41 -8.26 -2.60 5.70
CA GLU A 41 -8.33 -1.36 6.47
C GLU A 41 -7.75 -0.19 5.66
N TRP A 42 -8.41 0.97 5.73
CA TRP A 42 -7.94 2.20 5.08
C TRP A 42 -7.20 3.10 6.07
N LEU A 43 -5.93 3.36 5.77
CA LEU A 43 -5.10 4.33 6.46
C LEU A 43 -5.04 5.62 5.63
N TYR A 44 -5.11 6.77 6.30
CA TYR A 44 -5.01 8.09 5.68
C TYR A 44 -3.87 8.87 6.33
N PHE A 45 -2.84 9.16 5.56
CA PHE A 45 -1.66 9.88 6.04
C PHE A 45 -1.73 11.34 5.61
N THR A 46 -1.32 12.26 6.49
CA THR A 46 -1.12 13.65 6.06
C THR A 46 0.07 13.69 5.09
N PRO A 47 0.05 14.52 4.03
CA PRO A 47 1.18 14.63 3.12
C PRO A 47 2.48 15.06 3.83
N GLY A 48 2.38 15.81 4.92
CA GLY A 48 3.51 16.21 5.75
C GLY A 48 4.17 15.06 6.48
N ASP A 49 3.46 13.96 6.76
CA ASP A 49 4.01 12.81 7.46
C ASP A 49 4.64 11.78 6.51
N VAL A 50 4.41 11.90 5.20
CA VAL A 50 4.86 10.94 4.19
C VAL A 50 6.19 11.37 3.59
N LYS A 51 7.21 10.51 3.70
CA LYS A 51 8.52 10.72 3.08
C LYS A 51 8.58 10.19 1.65
N ARG A 52 7.95 9.03 1.40
CA ARG A 52 7.96 8.37 0.08
C ARG A 52 6.75 7.47 -0.07
N VAL A 53 6.20 7.42 -1.28
CA VAL A 53 5.24 6.39 -1.71
C VAL A 53 5.81 5.70 -2.93
N GLN A 54 5.96 4.37 -2.86
CA GLN A 54 6.48 3.55 -3.95
C GLN A 54 5.38 2.63 -4.48
N PHE A 55 5.22 2.60 -5.80
CA PHE A 55 4.27 1.74 -6.50
C PHE A 55 5.07 0.64 -7.21
N THR A 56 4.98 -0.58 -6.71
CA THR A 56 5.64 -1.75 -7.31
C THR A 56 4.58 -2.59 -8.02
N PRO A 57 4.65 -2.76 -9.35
CA PRO A 57 3.67 -3.56 -10.06
C PRO A 57 3.74 -5.03 -9.65
N VAL A 58 2.59 -5.64 -9.38
CA VAL A 58 2.49 -7.07 -9.08
C VAL A 58 2.26 -7.82 -10.40
N PRO A 59 3.12 -8.79 -10.76
CA PRO A 59 2.90 -9.63 -11.93
C PRO A 59 1.61 -10.45 -11.79
N ALA A 60 0.82 -10.55 -12.87
CA ALA A 60 -0.47 -11.25 -12.85
C ALA A 60 -0.39 -12.77 -12.59
N ASP A 61 0.80 -13.36 -12.72
CA ASP A 61 1.06 -14.80 -12.53
C ASP A 61 1.54 -15.15 -11.12
N GLN A 62 1.57 -14.19 -10.18
CA GLN A 62 2.00 -14.46 -8.82
C GLN A 62 0.82 -15.03 -8.01
N PRO A 63 0.86 -16.30 -7.57
CA PRO A 63 -0.19 -16.83 -6.71
C PRO A 63 -0.23 -16.00 -5.43
N GLU A 64 -1.45 -15.60 -5.03
CA GLU A 64 -1.70 -14.97 -3.74
C GLU A 64 -1.20 -15.93 -2.65
N GLN A 65 0.00 -15.69 -2.11
CA GLN A 65 0.47 -16.42 -0.93
C GLN A 65 -0.54 -16.13 0.18
N PRO A 66 -1.24 -17.15 0.72
CA PRO A 66 -2.12 -16.94 1.84
C PRO A 66 -1.29 -16.42 2.99
N ALA A 67 -1.72 -15.32 3.62
CA ALA A 67 -1.17 -14.89 4.89
C ALA A 67 -1.28 -16.07 5.87
N GLU A 68 -0.14 -16.65 6.20
CA GLU A 68 -0.02 -17.78 7.11
C GLU A 68 -0.58 -17.35 8.47
N GLN A 69 -1.78 -17.85 8.80
CA GLN A 69 -2.37 -17.68 10.13
C GLN A 69 -1.47 -18.40 11.12
N ALA A 70 -0.58 -17.67 11.79
CA ALA A 70 0.10 -18.14 12.97
C ALA A 70 -0.93 -18.32 14.09
N THR A 71 -1.46 -19.54 14.20
CA THR A 71 -2.02 -20.07 15.43
C THR A 71 -0.91 -20.86 16.12
N GLU A 72 -0.40 -20.33 17.23
CA GLU A 72 -0.05 -21.12 18.41
C GLU A 72 -0.11 -20.25 19.67
#